data_AF-A0AA37S8S8-F1
#
_entry.id   AF-A0AA37S8S8-F1
#
_cell.length_a   1.000
_cell.length_b   1.000
_cell.length_c   1.000
_cell.angle_alpha   90.00
_cell.angle_beta   90.00
_cell.angle_gamma   90.00
#
_symmetry.space_group_name_H-M   'P 1'
#
loop_
_entity.id
_entity.type
_entity.pdbx_description
1 polymer ?
#
loop_
_entity_poly.entity_id
_entity_poly.type
_entity_poly.pdbx_seq_one_letter_code
_entity_poly.pdbx_strand_id
1 'polypeptide(L)'
;MTPTITMKDIDKTTVLDFIADLTAPIGPEVFAGFGSKTQKELAKDPLCFDALIKDWLSNMDLDALAPLLIEIACGDSLPERCANLRMRFQKDWVLVLTSIIFEAYSSDESAFEVILHKLDDSLEGEDIAAELRLWRDEEC
;
A
#
# COMPACT_ATOMS: atom_id res chain seq x y z
N MET A 1 5.47 2.36 30.15
CA MET A 1 4.99 3.07 28.95
C MET A 1 6.17 3.15 28.01
N THR A 2 6.22 2.29 27.01
CA THR A 2 7.26 2.30 25.97
C THR A 2 6.90 3.42 25.00
N PRO A 3 7.81 4.33 24.64
CA PRO A 3 7.50 5.37 23.67
C PRO A 3 7.27 4.70 22.31
N THR A 4 6.08 4.92 21.74
CA THR A 4 5.79 4.61 20.34
C THR A 4 6.66 5.54 19.51
N ILE A 5 7.73 5.00 18.91
CA ILE A 5 8.58 5.74 17.99
C ILE A 5 7.78 5.82 16.68
N THR A 6 7.07 6.92 16.48
CA THR A 6 6.53 7.26 15.16
C THR A 6 7.70 7.43 14.19
N MET A 7 7.67 6.73 13.06
CA MET A 7 8.63 6.97 11.98
C MET A 7 8.36 8.38 11.45
N LYS A 8 9.17 9.34 11.89
CA LYS A 8 9.05 10.75 11.51
C LYS A 8 9.52 11.05 10.09
N ASP A 9 10.27 10.13 9.48
CA ASP A 9 10.82 10.26 8.13
C ASP A 9 10.38 9.04 7.30
N ILE A 10 9.15 9.08 6.79
CA ILE A 10 8.70 8.12 5.77
C ILE A 10 9.17 8.58 4.39
N ASP A 11 9.86 7.71 3.67
CA ASP A 11 10.31 7.98 2.30
C ASP A 11 9.61 7.07 1.28
N LYS A 12 9.63 7.51 0.01
CA LYS A 12 9.03 6.78 -1.10
C LYS A 12 9.57 5.36 -1.22
N THR A 13 10.86 5.14 -0.94
CA THR A 13 11.51 3.83 -1.03
C THR A 13 10.92 2.84 -0.02
N THR A 14 10.71 3.28 1.21
CA THR A 14 10.12 2.47 2.28
C THR A 14 8.69 2.05 1.94
N VAL A 15 7.88 2.98 1.42
CA VAL A 15 6.51 2.69 0.98
C VAL A 15 6.51 1.69 -0.17
N LEU A 16 7.39 1.90 -1.16
CA LEU A 16 7.51 1.02 -2.31
C LEU A 16 8.00 -0.38 -1.95
N ASP A 17 8.96 -0.51 -1.03
CA ASP A 17 9.44 -1.81 -0.57
C ASP A 17 8.33 -2.58 0.14
N PHE A 18 7.51 -1.91 0.96
CA PHE A 18 6.36 -2.53 1.61
C PHE A 18 5.31 -3.00 0.60
N ILE A 19 4.92 -2.15 -0.36
CA ILE A 19 4.00 -2.52 -1.44
C ILE A 19 4.56 -3.68 -2.26
N ALA A 20 5.85 -3.65 -2.60
CA ALA A 20 6.52 -4.69 -3.36
C ALA A 20 6.52 -6.03 -2.61
N ASP A 21 6.73 -6.03 -1.30
CA ASP A 21 6.70 -7.23 -0.47
C ASP A 21 5.31 -7.86 -0.39
N LEU A 22 4.26 -7.03 -0.35
CA LEU A 22 2.87 -7.49 -0.35
C LEU A 22 2.40 -7.96 -1.74
N THR A 23 2.90 -7.33 -2.81
CA THR A 23 2.52 -7.64 -4.20
C THR A 23 3.27 -8.85 -4.76
N ALA A 24 4.54 -9.03 -4.38
CA ALA A 24 5.37 -10.08 -4.95
C ALA A 24 4.92 -11.48 -4.47
N PRO A 25 4.83 -12.47 -5.36
CA PRO A 25 4.51 -13.83 -4.96
C PRO A 25 5.58 -14.39 -4.01
N ILE A 26 5.15 -15.17 -3.01
CA ILE A 26 6.06 -15.81 -2.07
C ILE A 26 6.86 -16.91 -2.79
N GLY A 27 8.14 -16.63 -3.05
CA GLY A 27 9.06 -17.54 -3.74
C GLY A 27 9.73 -18.57 -2.81
N PRO A 28 10.36 -19.62 -3.39
CA PRO A 28 11.11 -20.65 -2.64
C PRO A 28 12.17 -20.09 -1.69
N GLU A 29 12.78 -18.96 -2.04
CA GLU A 29 13.77 -18.26 -1.22
C GLU A 29 13.21 -17.80 0.13
N VAL A 30 11.94 -17.40 0.18
CA VAL A 30 11.29 -16.99 1.44
C VAL A 30 11.14 -18.19 2.37
N PHE A 31 10.74 -19.34 1.82
CA PHE A 31 10.66 -20.60 2.55
C PHE A 31 12.04 -21.12 3.00
N ALA A 32 13.11 -20.78 2.29
CA ALA A 32 14.49 -21.05 2.70
C ALA A 32 15.01 -20.08 3.78
N GLY A 33 14.19 -19.14 4.26
CA GLY A 33 14.52 -18.19 5.31
C GLY A 33 15.06 -16.84 4.83
N PHE A 34 15.13 -16.62 3.52
CA PHE A 34 15.40 -15.30 2.93
C PHE A 34 14.12 -14.45 2.84
N GLY A 35 14.19 -13.26 2.27
CA GLY A 35 13.05 -12.33 2.18
C GLY A 35 12.88 -11.43 3.40
N SER A 36 11.99 -10.43 3.25
CA SER A 36 11.71 -9.45 4.30
C SER A 36 10.90 -10.06 5.45
N LYS A 37 10.75 -9.30 6.55
CA LYS A 37 9.90 -9.71 7.67
C LYS A 37 8.45 -9.92 7.20
N THR A 38 7.92 -8.99 6.40
CA THR A 38 6.57 -9.03 5.82
C THR A 38 6.35 -10.30 4.99
N GLN A 39 7.24 -10.60 4.05
CA GLN A 39 7.12 -11.80 3.21
C GLN A 39 7.19 -13.10 4.02
N LYS A 40 8.01 -13.13 5.07
CA LYS A 40 8.10 -14.28 5.98
C LYS A 40 6.84 -14.48 6.81
N GLU A 41 6.12 -13.40 7.14
CA GLU A 41 4.85 -13.46 7.84
C GLU A 41 3.75 -13.95 6.91
N LEU A 42 3.65 -13.39 5.69
CA LEU A 42 2.75 -13.88 4.63
C LEU A 42 2.98 -15.36 4.28
N ALA A 43 4.24 -15.81 4.26
CA ALA A 43 4.56 -17.21 3.98
C ALA A 43 4.06 -18.17 5.06
N LYS A 44 3.89 -17.71 6.30
CA LYS A 44 3.38 -18.50 7.42
C LYS A 44 1.85 -18.48 7.47
N ASP A 45 1.27 -17.31 7.22
CA ASP A 45 -0.18 -17.10 7.23
C ASP A 45 -0.58 -16.13 6.11
N PRO A 46 -1.00 -16.64 4.94
CA PRO A 46 -1.41 -15.78 3.83
C PRO A 46 -2.62 -14.90 4.13
N LEU A 47 -3.41 -15.22 5.16
CA LEU A 47 -4.61 -14.46 5.53
C LEU A 47 -4.31 -13.27 6.45
N CYS A 48 -3.04 -13.05 6.84
CA CYS A 48 -2.67 -11.94 7.71
C CYS A 48 -2.46 -10.61 6.99
N PHE A 49 -2.82 -10.51 5.70
CA PHE A 49 -2.60 -9.34 4.85
C PHE A 49 -3.10 -8.02 5.48
N ASP A 50 -4.37 -7.97 5.90
CA ASP A 50 -4.96 -6.77 6.51
C ASP A 50 -4.28 -6.41 7.83
N ALA A 51 -3.90 -7.42 8.61
CA ALA A 51 -3.21 -7.21 9.89
C ALA A 51 -1.82 -6.60 9.69
N LEU A 52 -1.10 -6.99 8.62
CA LEU A 52 0.19 -6.42 8.28
C LEU A 52 0.06 -4.95 7.85
N ILE A 53 -0.95 -4.62 7.05
CA ILE A 53 -1.23 -3.23 6.65
C ILE A 53 -1.55 -2.38 7.88
N LYS A 54 -2.43 -2.85 8.77
CA LYS A 54 -2.81 -2.15 10.00
C LYS A 54 -1.62 -1.92 10.94
N ASP A 55 -0.80 -2.94 11.16
CA ASP A 55 0.41 -2.83 11.99
C ASP A 55 1.40 -1.82 11.37
N TRP A 56 1.62 -1.90 10.06
CA TRP A 56 2.49 -0.97 9.35
C TRP A 56 1.98 0.48 9.47
N LEU A 57 0.70 0.73 9.16
CA LEU A 57 0.06 2.05 9.25
C LEU A 57 0.07 2.63 10.66
N SER A 58 -0.03 1.81 11.71
CA SER A 58 -0.02 2.27 13.10
C SER A 58 1.28 2.98 13.51
N ASN A 59 2.35 2.82 12.72
CA ASN A 59 3.65 3.42 12.95
C ASN A 59 3.96 4.60 12.01
N MET A 60 3.01 4.98 11.14
CA MET A 60 3.20 5.99 10.09
C MET A 60 2.55 7.32 10.42
N ASP A 61 3.14 8.39 9.88
CA ASP A 61 2.50 9.70 9.77
C ASP A 61 1.63 9.72 8.51
N LEU A 62 0.30 9.69 8.68
CA LEU A 62 -0.64 9.63 7.57
C LEU A 62 -0.61 10.90 6.70
N ASP A 63 -0.35 12.06 7.28
CA ASP A 63 -0.26 13.32 6.51
C ASP A 63 0.95 13.29 5.56
N ALA A 64 2.06 12.70 6.01
CA ALA A 64 3.25 12.51 5.18
C ALA A 64 3.12 11.34 4.18
N LEU A 65 2.31 10.33 4.51
CA LEU A 65 2.12 9.14 3.68
C LEU A 65 1.19 9.40 2.47
N ALA A 66 0.13 10.18 2.65
CA ALA A 66 -0.85 10.48 1.60
C ALA A 66 -0.22 10.94 0.26
N PRO A 67 0.66 11.96 0.22
CA PRO A 67 1.27 12.39 -1.04
C PRO A 67 2.13 11.31 -1.69
N LEU A 68 2.80 10.46 -0.91
CA LEU A 68 3.61 9.35 -1.43
C LEU A 68 2.73 8.28 -2.08
N LEU A 69 1.60 7.93 -1.45
CA LEU A 69 0.67 6.93 -2.01
C LEU A 69 0.05 7.42 -3.32
N ILE A 70 -0.32 8.71 -3.40
CA ILE A 70 -0.82 9.32 -4.64
C ILE A 70 0.25 9.27 -5.73
N GLU A 71 1.48 9.70 -5.43
CA GLU A 71 2.60 9.66 -6.40
C GLU A 71 2.87 8.24 -6.93
N ILE A 72 2.81 7.24 -6.04
CA ILE A 72 3.03 5.83 -6.39
C ILE A 72 1.88 5.29 -7.26
N ALA A 73 0.64 5.61 -6.89
CA ALA A 73 -0.56 5.20 -7.64
C ALA A 73 -0.56 5.79 -9.06
N CYS A 74 -0.32 7.10 -9.18
CA CYS A 74 -0.26 7.81 -10.46
C CYS A 74 0.96 7.46 -11.32
N GLY A 75 1.94 6.72 -10.77
CA GLY A 75 3.02 6.10 -11.56
C GLY A 75 4.15 7.04 -11.98
N ASP A 76 4.26 8.24 -11.39
CA ASP A 76 5.09 9.34 -11.90
C ASP A 76 6.61 9.07 -11.95
N SER A 77 7.10 7.99 -11.35
CA SER A 77 8.50 7.52 -11.47
C SER A 77 8.75 6.35 -10.52
N LEU A 78 8.31 5.16 -10.92
CA LEU A 78 8.60 3.95 -10.16
C LEU A 78 10.02 3.44 -10.48
N PRO A 79 10.80 3.02 -9.47
CA PRO A 79 12.02 2.25 -9.69
C PRO A 79 11.72 1.01 -10.56
N GLU A 80 12.68 0.60 -11.39
CA GLU A 80 12.50 -0.50 -12.36
C GLU A 80 11.91 -1.78 -11.72
N ARG A 81 12.38 -2.16 -10.53
CA ARG A 81 11.83 -3.29 -9.77
C ARG A 81 10.33 -3.15 -9.53
N CYS A 82 9.88 -1.98 -9.08
CA CYS A 82 8.48 -1.70 -8.76
C CYS A 82 7.63 -1.57 -10.02
N ALA A 83 8.17 -0.94 -11.07
CA ALA A 83 7.51 -0.86 -12.37
C ALA A 83 7.26 -2.26 -12.96
N ASN A 84 8.24 -3.17 -12.85
CA ASN A 84 8.12 -4.55 -13.29
C ASN A 84 7.09 -5.34 -12.46
N LEU A 85 7.05 -5.14 -11.14
CA LEU A 85 6.04 -5.76 -10.28
C LEU A 85 4.64 -5.27 -10.63
N ARG A 86 4.44 -3.95 -10.74
CA ARG A 86 3.18 -3.34 -11.16
C ARG A 86 2.69 -3.90 -12.50
N MET A 87 3.57 -4.00 -13.50
CA MET A 87 3.20 -4.52 -14.81
C MET A 87 2.82 -6.01 -14.78
N ARG A 88 3.57 -6.82 -14.01
CA ARG A 88 3.38 -8.28 -14.00
C ARG A 88 2.24 -8.74 -13.08
N PHE A 89 2.00 -8.00 -12.00
CA PHE A 89 1.03 -8.31 -10.95
C PHE A 89 0.09 -7.11 -10.75
N GLN A 90 -0.45 -6.57 -11.86
CA GLN A 90 -1.26 -5.34 -11.85
C GLN A 90 -2.43 -5.42 -10.88
N LYS A 91 -3.17 -6.53 -10.86
CA LYS A 91 -4.33 -6.70 -9.98
C LYS A 91 -3.94 -6.69 -8.51
N ASP A 92 -2.88 -7.41 -8.14
CA ASP A 92 -2.38 -7.44 -6.78
C ASP A 92 -1.82 -6.08 -6.37
N TRP A 93 -1.13 -5.39 -7.28
CA TRP A 93 -0.63 -4.02 -7.04
C TRP A 93 -1.75 -3.02 -6.77
N VAL A 94 -2.81 -3.04 -7.59
CA VAL A 94 -4.01 -2.21 -7.39
C VAL A 94 -4.66 -2.56 -6.05
N LEU A 95 -4.89 -3.85 -5.78
CA LEU A 95 -5.49 -4.30 -4.53
C LEU A 95 -4.70 -3.85 -3.29
N VAL A 96 -3.37 -3.98 -3.32
CA VAL A 96 -2.49 -3.55 -2.22
C VAL A 96 -2.61 -2.05 -1.98
N LEU A 97 -2.52 -1.23 -3.03
CA LEU A 97 -2.64 0.22 -2.90
C LEU A 97 -4.03 0.63 -2.41
N THR A 98 -5.09 0.06 -2.98
CA THR A 98 -6.47 0.28 -2.53
C THR A 98 -6.61 -0.07 -1.05
N SER A 99 -6.10 -1.22 -0.61
CA SER A 99 -6.18 -1.65 0.79
C SER A 99 -5.46 -0.69 1.73
N ILE A 100 -4.25 -0.25 1.36
CA ILE A 100 -3.48 0.70 2.18
C ILE A 100 -4.20 2.04 2.27
N ILE A 101 -4.68 2.59 1.14
CA ILE A 101 -5.38 3.88 1.12
C ILE A 101 -6.69 3.79 1.88
N PHE A 102 -7.46 2.72 1.68
CA PHE A 102 -8.73 2.52 2.36
C PHE A 102 -8.55 2.44 3.87
N GLU A 103 -7.68 1.55 4.35
CA GLU A 103 -7.40 1.38 5.79
C GLU A 103 -6.81 2.64 6.44
N ALA A 104 -6.07 3.46 5.68
CA ALA A 104 -5.47 4.68 6.20
C ALA A 104 -6.46 5.85 6.28
N TYR A 105 -7.37 6.00 5.31
CA TYR A 105 -8.13 7.25 5.14
C TYR A 105 -9.65 7.08 5.08
N SER A 106 -10.22 5.88 5.05
CA SER A 106 -11.68 5.69 4.92
C SER A 106 -12.48 6.37 6.04
N SER A 107 -11.90 6.49 7.25
CA SER A 107 -12.52 7.17 8.38
C SER A 107 -12.42 8.70 8.33
N ASP A 108 -11.56 9.27 7.49
CA ASP A 108 -11.42 10.71 7.27
C ASP A 108 -11.96 11.07 5.89
N GLU A 109 -13.25 11.41 5.85
CA GLU A 109 -13.96 11.75 4.61
C GLU A 109 -13.26 12.87 3.82
N SER A 110 -12.72 13.88 4.49
CA SER A 110 -12.08 15.00 3.79
C SER A 110 -10.76 14.56 3.14
N ALA A 111 -9.94 13.80 3.85
CA ALA A 111 -8.69 13.29 3.29
C ALA A 111 -8.95 12.29 2.16
N PHE A 112 -9.94 11.41 2.34
CA PHE A 112 -10.32 10.40 1.36
C PHE A 112 -10.78 11.01 0.03
N GLU A 113 -11.65 12.03 0.07
CA GLU A 113 -12.11 12.74 -1.14
C GLU A 113 -10.96 13.45 -1.87
N VAL A 114 -10.02 14.04 -1.13
CA VAL A 114 -8.82 14.67 -1.72
C VAL A 114 -7.98 13.63 -2.44
N ILE A 115 -7.77 12.45 -1.85
CA ILE A 115 -7.03 11.36 -2.48
C ILE A 115 -7.75 10.89 -3.74
N LEU A 116 -9.06 10.59 -3.67
CA LEU A 116 -9.84 10.17 -4.84
C LEU A 116 -9.73 11.16 -6.00
N HIS A 117 -9.92 12.45 -5.72
CA HIS A 117 -9.84 13.47 -6.76
C HIS A 117 -8.45 13.53 -7.41
N LYS A 118 -7.38 13.35 -6.63
CA LYS A 118 -6.02 13.31 -7.15
C LYS A 118 -5.71 12.07 -7.99
N LEU A 119 -6.33 10.94 -7.65
CA LEU A 119 -6.18 9.71 -8.42
C LEU A 119 -6.92 9.77 -9.76
N ASP A 120 -8.12 10.38 -9.80
CA ASP A 120 -8.88 10.57 -11.05
C ASP A 120 -8.17 11.44 -12.08
N ASP A 121 -7.27 12.32 -11.64
CA ASP A 121 -6.46 13.17 -12.52
C ASP A 121 -5.41 12.37 -13.32
N SER A 122 -5.25 11.06 -13.05
CA SER A 122 -4.27 10.16 -13.69
C SER A 122 -4.93 8.87 -14.21
N LEU A 123 -4.59 8.48 -15.44
CA LEU A 123 -5.03 7.20 -16.03
C LEU A 123 -4.58 6.01 -15.18
N GLU A 124 -3.37 6.09 -14.65
CA GLU A 124 -2.77 5.09 -13.78
C GLU A 124 -3.45 4.99 -12.41
N GLY A 125 -4.05 6.09 -11.92
CA GLY A 125 -4.76 6.17 -10.65
C GLY A 125 -6.25 5.78 -10.75
N GLU A 126 -6.84 5.83 -11.94
CA GLU A 126 -8.27 5.60 -12.18
C GLU A 126 -8.74 4.22 -11.68
N ASP A 127 -7.96 3.16 -11.94
CA ASP A 127 -8.27 1.80 -11.47
C ASP A 127 -8.37 1.74 -9.93
N ILE A 128 -7.45 2.42 -9.23
CA ILE A 128 -7.43 2.45 -7.75
C ILE A 128 -8.59 3.29 -7.23
N ALA A 129 -8.85 4.45 -7.85
CA ALA A 129 -9.97 5.32 -7.48
C ALA A 129 -11.33 4.62 -7.66
N ALA A 130 -11.50 3.85 -8.73
CA ALA A 130 -12.70 3.06 -8.98
C ALA A 130 -12.92 2.00 -7.88
N GLU A 131 -11.88 1.23 -7.53
CA GLU A 131 -11.96 0.24 -6.46
C GLU A 131 -12.25 0.88 -5.09
N LEU A 132 -11.60 2.00 -4.76
CA LEU A 132 -11.84 2.72 -3.51
C LEU A 132 -13.29 3.17 -3.35
N ARG A 133 -13.93 3.60 -4.44
CA ARG A 133 -15.36 3.96 -4.43
C ARG A 133 -16.25 2.76 -4.20
N LEU A 134 -15.97 1.65 -4.89
CA LEU A 134 -16.72 0.41 -4.70
C LEU A 134 -16.68 -0.05 -3.24
N TRP A 135 -15.51 -0.03 -2.62
CA TRP A 135 -15.35 -0.47 -1.23
C TRP A 135 -16.08 0.45 -0.25
N ARG A 136 -16.05 1.77 -0.50
CA ARG A 136 -16.78 2.74 0.32
C ARG A 136 -18.29 2.57 0.24
N ASP A 137 -18.81 2.28 -0.96
CA ASP A 137 -20.22 2.02 -1.18
C ASP A 137 -20.68 0.71 -0.50
N GLU A 138 -19.79 -0.28 -0.35
CA GLU A 138 -20.08 -1.55 0.33
C GLU A 138 -20.09 -1.45 1.87
N GLU A 139 -19.40 -0.47 2.46
CA GLU A 139 -19.40 -0.22 3.92
C GLU A 139 -20.55 0.68 4.41
N CYS A 140 -21.28 1.35 3.51
CA CYS A 140 -22.40 2.25 3.81
C CYS A 140 -23.78 1.53 3.81
#